data_AF-A0A1M2VXE8-F1
#
_entry.id   AF-A0A1M2VXE8-F1
#
_cell.length_a   1.000
_cell.length_b   1.000
_cell.length_c   1.000
_cell.angle_alpha   90.00
_cell.angle_beta   90.00
_cell.angle_gamma   90.00
#
_symmetry.space_group_name_H-M   'P 1'
#
loop_
_entity.id
_entity.type
_entity.pdbx_description
1 polymer ?
#
loop_
_entity_poly.entity_id
_entity_poly.type
_entity_poly.pdbx_seq_one_letter_code
_entity_poly.pdbx_strand_id
1 'polypeptide(L)'
;MTQGKLGYLTQEQVNQFRTDGYLRLPSFLEPDEVEALLTRTKQLLETFSIEDHPLTKFTTSDDNHVGDEYFLTSGDKIRFFLEEDAVDKDGKLNRSKERAVNKIGHGLHEQDAVFRAVTLENEKMKAVVRDLQYHHDPYTNPPSAVGFWIPLEKCTPENGALSFLPGSHLKAPITKRFVRMPGGGTGFEQLISPEDAPKNPEGKYVLECCMPGDLVIIHGSVLHKSERNTSPNTRFAYTFHMIESPPHAEYDAKNWLQPTPETPFPHILDAPNPTVVSVGV
;
A
#
# COMPACT_ATOMS: atom_id res chain seq x y z
N MET A 1 21.73 3.65 26.06
CA MET A 1 20.47 4.02 25.38
C MET A 1 19.39 3.10 25.92
N THR A 2 18.44 3.61 26.69
CA THR A 2 17.30 2.82 27.19
C THR A 2 16.42 2.45 26.00
N GLN A 3 16.43 1.19 25.57
CA GLN A 3 15.40 0.68 24.67
C GLN A 3 14.05 0.96 25.33
N GLY A 4 13.25 1.83 24.72
CA GLY A 4 11.88 2.07 25.15
C GLY A 4 11.13 0.74 25.14
N LYS A 5 10.29 0.53 26.16
CA LYS A 5 9.47 -0.69 26.25
C LYS A 5 8.50 -0.72 25.07
N LEU A 6 8.58 -1.75 24.24
CA LEU A 6 7.63 -1.99 23.14
C LEU A 6 6.22 -2.28 23.69
N GLY A 7 5.19 -1.81 22.98
CA GLY A 7 3.79 -1.90 23.39
C GLY A 7 3.01 -3.10 22.85
N TYR A 8 3.40 -3.62 21.69
CA TYR A 8 2.75 -4.69 20.93
C TYR A 8 3.75 -5.64 20.28
N LEU A 9 4.74 -5.14 19.53
CA LEU A 9 5.75 -5.96 18.87
C LEU A 9 6.79 -6.47 19.87
N THR A 10 7.34 -7.65 19.61
CA THR A 10 8.57 -8.10 20.29
C THR A 10 9.80 -7.51 19.63
N GLN A 11 10.93 -7.50 20.34
CA GLN A 11 12.19 -7.03 19.77
C GLN A 11 12.63 -7.91 18.59
N GLU A 12 12.34 -9.21 18.64
CA GLU A 12 12.59 -10.15 17.54
C GLU A 12 11.79 -9.77 16.29
N GLN A 13 10.51 -9.40 16.45
CA GLN A 13 9.67 -8.95 15.34
C GLN A 13 10.17 -7.64 14.72
N VAL A 14 10.57 -6.67 15.55
CA VAL A 14 11.19 -5.42 15.07
C VAL A 14 12.49 -5.72 14.31
N ASN A 15 13.32 -6.63 14.83
CA ASN A 15 14.56 -7.03 14.16
C ASN A 15 14.30 -7.78 12.84
N GLN A 16 13.26 -8.60 12.80
CA GLN A 16 12.83 -9.30 11.58
C GLN A 16 12.42 -8.29 10.52
N PHE A 17 11.55 -7.33 10.85
CA PHE A 17 11.14 -6.28 9.90
C PHE A 17 12.35 -5.51 9.34
N ARG A 18 13.32 -5.16 10.19
CA ARG A 18 14.56 -4.48 9.76
C ARG A 18 15.44 -5.33 8.86
N THR A 19 15.49 -6.64 9.10
CA THR A 19 16.35 -7.58 8.35
C THR A 19 15.72 -7.98 7.03
N ASP A 20 14.42 -8.27 7.03
CA ASP A 20 13.71 -8.86 5.90
C ASP A 20 12.99 -7.82 5.05
N GLY A 21 12.67 -6.65 5.62
CA GLY A 21 11.92 -5.58 4.96
C GLY A 21 10.41 -5.81 4.99
N TYR A 22 9.94 -6.88 5.63
CA TYR A 22 8.53 -7.12 5.85
C TYR A 22 8.31 -7.96 7.11
N LEU A 23 7.10 -7.95 7.65
CA LEU A 23 6.72 -8.71 8.84
C LEU A 23 5.25 -9.11 8.76
N ARG A 24 4.94 -10.38 8.99
CA ARG A 24 3.56 -10.86 9.17
C ARG A 24 3.21 -10.98 10.64
N LEU A 25 2.07 -10.43 11.01
CA LEU A 25 1.42 -10.55 12.32
C LEU A 25 0.13 -11.36 12.17
N PRO A 26 0.12 -12.64 12.55
CA PRO A 26 -1.05 -13.48 12.43
C PRO A 26 -2.20 -13.00 13.33
N SER A 27 -3.45 -13.15 12.87
CA SER A 27 -4.65 -12.82 13.65
C SER A 27 -4.61 -11.42 14.27
N PHE A 28 -4.17 -10.43 13.49
CA PHE A 28 -4.03 -9.05 13.95
C PHE A 28 -5.40 -8.37 14.14
N LEU A 29 -6.29 -8.51 13.16
CA LEU A 29 -7.70 -8.12 13.27
C LEU A 29 -8.56 -9.28 13.78
N GLU A 30 -9.57 -8.93 14.55
CA GLU A 30 -10.58 -9.90 15.00
C GLU A 30 -11.50 -10.31 13.83
N PRO A 31 -12.12 -11.51 13.87
CA PRO A 31 -12.97 -11.99 12.79
C PRO A 31 -14.13 -11.07 12.41
N ASP A 32 -14.71 -10.36 13.39
CA ASP A 32 -15.80 -9.39 13.18
C ASP A 32 -15.32 -8.10 12.51
N GLU A 33 -14.12 -7.61 12.85
CA GLU A 33 -13.47 -6.50 12.12
C GLU A 33 -13.26 -6.86 10.65
N VAL A 34 -12.79 -8.09 10.38
CA VAL A 34 -12.58 -8.60 9.01
C VAL A 34 -13.91 -8.72 8.24
N GLU A 35 -14.94 -9.29 8.89
CA GLU A 35 -16.26 -9.42 8.29
C GLU A 35 -16.88 -8.06 7.98
N ALA A 36 -16.73 -7.08 8.88
CA ALA A 36 -17.21 -5.72 8.68
C ALA A 36 -16.54 -5.06 7.45
N LEU A 37 -15.21 -5.17 7.33
CA LEU A 37 -14.45 -4.65 6.18
C LEU A 37 -14.88 -5.33 4.86
N LEU A 38 -15.03 -6.66 4.86
CA LEU A 38 -15.41 -7.40 3.66
C LEU A 38 -16.86 -7.07 3.24
N THR A 39 -17.77 -6.98 4.21
CA THR A 39 -19.16 -6.58 3.98
C THR A 39 -19.22 -5.17 3.41
N ARG A 40 -18.48 -4.23 4.01
CA ARG A 40 -18.43 -2.85 3.53
C ARG A 40 -17.83 -2.74 2.14
N THR A 41 -16.78 -3.51 1.85
CA THR A 41 -16.19 -3.61 0.50
C THR A 41 -17.22 -4.05 -0.54
N LYS A 42 -18.00 -5.10 -0.25
CA LYS A 42 -19.06 -5.58 -1.15
C LYS A 42 -20.16 -4.53 -1.35
N GLN A 43 -20.56 -3.82 -0.30
CA GLN A 43 -21.52 -2.72 -0.41
C GLN A 43 -21.00 -1.58 -1.28
N LEU A 44 -19.72 -1.21 -1.17
CA LEU A 44 -19.10 -0.20 -2.02
C LEU A 44 -19.12 -0.64 -3.50
N LEU A 45 -18.81 -1.90 -3.79
CA LEU A 45 -18.89 -2.47 -5.14
C LEU A 45 -20.32 -2.54 -5.69
N GLU A 46 -21.30 -2.79 -4.84
CA GLU A 46 -22.71 -2.82 -5.25
C GLU A 46 -23.25 -1.41 -5.53
N THR A 47 -22.86 -0.43 -4.71
CA THR A 47 -23.44 0.92 -4.74
C THR A 47 -22.76 1.89 -5.71
N PHE A 48 -21.51 1.62 -6.15
CA PHE A 48 -20.87 2.52 -7.11
C PHE A 48 -21.58 2.53 -8.47
N SER A 49 -21.68 3.72 -9.06
CA SER A 49 -22.25 3.91 -10.40
C SER A 49 -21.17 3.74 -11.46
N ILE A 50 -21.50 2.98 -12.51
CA ILE A 50 -20.68 2.91 -13.72
C ILE A 50 -21.06 3.99 -14.74
N GLU A 51 -22.26 4.57 -14.63
CA GLU A 51 -22.80 5.50 -15.63
C GLU A 51 -21.98 6.80 -15.69
N ASP A 52 -21.55 7.30 -14.53
CA ASP A 52 -20.72 8.50 -14.40
C ASP A 52 -19.21 8.17 -14.29
N HIS A 53 -18.84 6.90 -14.45
CA HIS A 53 -17.47 6.46 -14.26
C HIS A 53 -16.66 6.57 -15.56
N PRO A 54 -15.47 7.21 -15.56
CA PRO A 54 -14.64 7.40 -16.77
C PRO A 54 -13.94 6.12 -17.28
N LEU A 55 -14.36 4.96 -16.78
CA LEU A 55 -13.74 3.65 -17.04
C LEU A 55 -12.21 3.61 -16.82
N THR A 56 -11.68 4.44 -15.91
CA THR A 56 -10.25 4.49 -15.56
C THR A 56 -9.74 3.11 -15.14
N LYS A 57 -8.65 2.68 -15.78
CA LYS A 57 -7.99 1.39 -15.55
C LYS A 57 -6.86 1.54 -14.53
N PHE A 58 -6.65 0.53 -13.70
CA PHE A 58 -5.44 0.40 -12.89
C PHE A 58 -4.35 -0.30 -13.70
N THR A 59 -3.19 0.33 -13.85
CA THR A 59 -2.03 -0.29 -14.50
C THR A 59 -0.78 -0.13 -13.66
N THR A 60 0.09 -1.13 -13.67
CA THR A 60 1.41 -1.09 -13.03
C THR A 60 2.55 -1.32 -14.02
N SER A 61 2.23 -1.40 -15.32
CA SER A 61 3.20 -1.64 -16.38
C SER A 61 3.94 -0.35 -16.77
N ASP A 62 5.11 -0.55 -17.39
CA ASP A 62 6.04 0.53 -17.77
C ASP A 62 5.57 1.35 -18.97
N ASP A 63 4.47 0.95 -19.62
CA ASP A 63 3.95 1.58 -20.82
C ASP A 63 3.14 2.83 -20.45
N ASN A 64 3.83 3.97 -20.34
CA ASN A 64 3.27 5.32 -20.32
C ASN A 64 1.93 5.43 -19.55
N HIS A 65 1.95 5.10 -18.26
CA HIS A 65 0.80 5.28 -17.38
C HIS A 65 0.40 6.76 -17.31
N VAL A 66 -0.54 7.17 -18.15
CA VAL A 66 -1.20 8.48 -18.04
C VAL A 66 -2.39 8.31 -17.10
N GLY A 67 -2.20 8.58 -15.81
CA GLY A 67 -3.32 8.73 -14.88
C GLY A 67 -4.18 9.91 -15.36
N ASP A 68 -5.46 9.64 -15.62
CA ASP A 68 -6.42 10.67 -15.98
C ASP A 68 -6.74 11.57 -14.78
N GLU A 69 -7.59 12.57 -14.99
CA GLU A 69 -8.03 13.47 -13.91
C GLU A 69 -8.72 12.71 -12.76
N TYR A 70 -9.42 11.61 -13.08
CA TYR A 70 -10.07 10.74 -12.10
C TYR A 70 -9.05 9.97 -11.24
N PHE A 71 -7.88 9.62 -11.75
CA PHE A 71 -6.80 9.12 -10.92
C PHE A 71 -6.13 10.25 -10.12
N LEU A 72 -5.74 11.35 -10.77
CA LEU A 72 -4.96 12.43 -10.16
C LEU A 72 -5.67 13.16 -9.01
N THR A 73 -7.00 13.22 -9.02
CA THR A 73 -7.81 13.91 -7.99
C THR A 73 -8.45 12.94 -7.00
N SER A 74 -7.97 11.69 -6.96
CA SER A 74 -8.55 10.62 -6.14
C SER A 74 -8.02 10.57 -4.71
N GLY A 75 -6.94 11.29 -4.39
CA GLY A 75 -6.20 11.12 -3.13
C GLY A 75 -7.02 11.20 -1.85
N ASP A 76 -8.05 12.05 -1.85
CA ASP A 76 -8.97 12.37 -0.76
C ASP A 76 -10.36 11.74 -0.94
N LYS A 77 -10.55 10.88 -1.95
CA LYS A 77 -11.85 10.31 -2.34
C LYS A 77 -11.80 8.80 -2.43
N ILE A 78 -12.94 8.16 -2.20
CA ILE A 78 -13.11 6.73 -2.53
C ILE A 78 -13.46 6.63 -4.02
N ARG A 79 -12.55 6.06 -4.81
CA ARG A 79 -12.71 5.88 -6.27
C ARG A 79 -12.42 4.45 -6.70
N PHE A 80 -12.96 4.07 -7.85
CA PHE A 80 -12.91 2.70 -8.35
C PHE A 80 -12.00 2.64 -9.58
N PHE A 81 -11.13 1.64 -9.65
CA PHE A 81 -10.20 1.47 -10.76
C PHE A 81 -10.40 0.09 -11.35
N LEU A 82 -10.61 0.03 -12.65
CA LEU A 82 -10.98 -1.19 -13.35
C LEU A 82 -9.74 -2.01 -13.73
N GLU A 83 -9.92 -3.33 -13.89
CA GLU A 83 -8.93 -4.19 -14.53
C GLU A 83 -8.64 -3.70 -15.95
N GLU A 84 -7.39 -3.84 -16.41
CA GLU A 84 -6.99 -3.39 -17.75
C GLU A 84 -7.84 -4.02 -18.87
N ASP A 85 -8.26 -5.27 -18.65
CA ASP A 85 -9.03 -6.11 -19.56
C ASP A 85 -10.54 -6.06 -19.33
N ALA A 86 -11.04 -5.22 -18.42
CA ALA A 86 -12.48 -5.15 -18.10
C ALA A 86 -13.32 -4.43 -19.17
N VAL A 87 -12.69 -3.56 -19.96
CA VAL A 87 -13.35 -2.73 -20.98
C VAL A 87 -13.03 -3.29 -22.36
N ASP A 88 -14.06 -3.58 -23.14
CA ASP A 88 -13.93 -4.07 -24.52
C ASP A 88 -13.57 -2.94 -25.51
N LYS A 89 -13.39 -3.32 -26.78
CA LYS A 89 -13.06 -2.41 -27.88
C LYS A 89 -14.14 -1.36 -28.17
N ASP A 90 -15.38 -1.59 -27.71
CA ASP A 90 -16.52 -0.72 -27.92
C ASP A 90 -16.75 0.20 -26.71
N GLY A 91 -15.84 0.19 -25.73
CA GLY A 91 -15.90 1.03 -24.54
C GLY A 91 -16.89 0.53 -23.48
N LYS A 92 -17.28 -0.75 -23.52
CA LYS A 92 -18.24 -1.34 -22.57
C LYS A 92 -17.57 -2.34 -21.64
N LEU A 93 -18.17 -2.54 -20.47
CA LEU A 93 -17.74 -3.61 -19.57
C LEU A 93 -18.04 -4.98 -20.19
N ASN A 94 -17.06 -5.87 -20.20
CA ASN A 94 -17.22 -7.26 -20.65
C ASN A 94 -17.55 -8.25 -19.51
N ARG A 95 -17.69 -7.75 -18.28
CA ARG A 95 -18.05 -8.49 -17.07
C ARG A 95 -18.87 -7.59 -16.14
N SER A 96 -19.44 -8.15 -15.08
CA SER A 96 -20.19 -7.35 -14.10
C SER A 96 -19.28 -6.28 -13.46
N LYS A 97 -19.85 -5.15 -13.05
CA LYS A 97 -19.07 -4.02 -12.52
C LYS A 97 -18.25 -4.40 -11.28
N GLU A 98 -18.79 -5.27 -10.44
CA GLU A 98 -18.13 -5.76 -9.22
C GLU A 98 -16.90 -6.61 -9.55
N ARG A 99 -16.94 -7.32 -10.70
CA ARG A 99 -15.84 -8.13 -11.22
C ARG A 99 -14.89 -7.36 -12.13
N ALA A 100 -15.27 -6.14 -12.52
CA ALA A 100 -14.46 -5.26 -13.35
C ALA A 100 -13.51 -4.40 -12.50
N VAL A 101 -13.83 -4.16 -11.23
CA VAL A 101 -12.99 -3.38 -10.31
C VAL A 101 -11.77 -4.20 -9.89
N ASN A 102 -10.59 -3.65 -10.16
CA ASN A 102 -9.31 -4.12 -9.63
C ASN A 102 -9.05 -3.54 -8.23
N LYS A 103 -9.31 -2.23 -8.05
CA LYS A 103 -8.97 -1.50 -6.82
C LYS A 103 -10.04 -0.49 -6.45
N ILE A 104 -10.45 -0.50 -5.17
CA ILE A 104 -11.09 0.64 -4.53
C ILE A 104 -9.96 1.48 -3.93
N GLY A 105 -9.65 2.59 -4.56
CA GLY A 105 -8.50 3.41 -4.22
C GLY A 105 -8.88 4.61 -3.38
N HIS A 106 -7.96 4.92 -2.46
CA HIS A 106 -7.79 6.17 -1.73
C HIS A 106 -8.98 6.57 -0.84
N GLY A 107 -8.73 7.49 0.08
CA GLY A 107 -9.72 8.01 1.01
C GLY A 107 -10.39 7.02 1.97
N LEU A 108 -10.27 5.69 1.84
CA LEU A 108 -11.04 4.73 2.66
C LEU A 108 -10.87 4.93 4.17
N HIS A 109 -9.62 5.01 4.64
CA HIS A 109 -9.30 5.25 6.06
C HIS A 109 -9.80 6.58 6.60
N GLU A 110 -10.07 7.54 5.73
CA GLU A 110 -10.54 8.87 6.10
C GLU A 110 -12.04 9.02 5.91
N GLN A 111 -12.61 8.54 4.81
CA GLN A 111 -13.99 8.80 4.40
C GLN A 111 -14.97 7.72 4.85
N ASP A 112 -14.50 6.53 5.21
CA ASP A 112 -15.35 5.41 5.61
C ASP A 112 -15.07 4.96 7.05
N ALA A 113 -16.11 4.96 7.89
CA ALA A 113 -15.99 4.66 9.31
C ALA A 113 -15.44 3.26 9.59
N VAL A 114 -15.75 2.26 8.75
CA VAL A 114 -15.27 0.87 8.99
C VAL A 114 -13.77 0.76 8.74
N PHE A 115 -13.28 1.40 7.67
CA PHE A 115 -11.85 1.42 7.35
C PHE A 115 -11.07 2.34 8.29
N ARG A 116 -11.67 3.46 8.73
CA ARG A 116 -11.11 4.35 9.74
C ARG A 116 -10.92 3.64 11.08
N ALA A 117 -11.91 2.86 11.51
CA ALA A 117 -11.91 2.13 12.77
C ALA A 117 -10.68 1.22 12.92
N VAL A 118 -10.31 0.50 11.85
CA VAL A 118 -9.16 -0.43 11.84
C VAL A 118 -7.81 0.24 11.52
N THR A 119 -7.83 1.51 11.09
CA THR A 119 -6.64 2.25 10.67
C THR A 119 -6.27 3.33 11.69
N LEU A 120 -7.05 4.42 11.73
CA LEU A 120 -6.74 5.63 12.50
C LEU A 120 -7.21 5.53 13.96
N GLU A 121 -8.21 4.69 14.24
CA GLU A 121 -8.81 4.56 15.57
C GLU A 121 -8.38 3.27 16.30
N ASN A 122 -7.63 2.39 15.64
CA ASN A 122 -7.24 1.10 16.20
C ASN A 122 -5.99 1.21 17.08
N GLU A 123 -6.13 0.94 18.38
CA GLU A 123 -5.00 1.05 19.33
C GLU A 123 -3.92 -0.02 19.11
N LYS A 124 -4.26 -1.23 18.62
CA LYS A 124 -3.24 -2.23 18.22
C LYS A 124 -2.41 -1.68 17.06
N MET A 125 -3.05 -1.04 16.08
CA MET A 125 -2.36 -0.43 14.92
C MET A 125 -1.43 0.70 15.36
N LYS A 126 -1.92 1.61 16.20
CA LYS A 126 -1.09 2.69 16.76
C LYS A 126 0.09 2.14 17.56
N ALA A 127 -0.10 1.07 18.33
CA ALA A 127 0.98 0.42 19.07
C ALA A 127 2.04 -0.20 18.13
N VAL A 128 1.62 -0.92 17.09
CA VAL A 128 2.52 -1.44 16.04
C VAL A 128 3.34 -0.31 15.41
N VAL A 129 2.68 0.79 15.02
CA VAL A 129 3.35 1.96 14.43
C VAL A 129 4.40 2.54 15.37
N ARG A 130 4.07 2.72 16.66
CA ARG A 130 5.03 3.20 17.67
C ARG A 130 6.23 2.26 17.79
N ASP A 131 5.99 0.96 17.78
CA ASP A 131 7.01 -0.07 18.00
C ASP A 131 7.94 -0.30 16.81
N LEU A 132 7.47 -0.06 15.58
CA LEU A 132 8.34 -0.10 14.40
C LEU A 132 9.51 0.88 14.54
N GLN A 133 9.31 2.00 15.26
CA GLN A 133 10.30 3.06 15.50
C GLN A 133 11.02 3.47 14.20
N TYR A 134 10.27 3.48 13.11
CA TYR A 134 10.84 3.32 11.78
C TYR A 134 10.89 4.66 11.05
N HIS A 135 12.07 4.95 10.52
CA HIS A 135 12.32 5.97 9.50
C HIS A 135 12.88 5.18 8.29
N HIS A 136 12.67 5.64 7.05
CA HIS A 136 13.10 5.04 5.74
C HIS A 136 11.95 4.59 4.75
N ASP A 137 11.96 4.99 3.47
CA ASP A 137 11.01 4.84 2.29
C ASP A 137 11.94 4.77 1.05
N PRO A 138 11.45 5.05 -0.15
CA PRO A 138 12.00 5.94 -1.19
C PRO A 138 11.66 7.45 -1.31
N TYR A 139 10.47 7.98 -0.94
CA TYR A 139 9.95 9.25 -1.51
C TYR A 139 9.56 10.35 -0.52
N THR A 140 10.06 10.20 0.70
CA THR A 140 10.36 11.33 1.55
C THR A 140 11.87 11.56 1.58
N ASN A 141 12.33 12.69 2.11
CA ASN A 141 13.76 12.93 2.35
C ASN A 141 14.07 13.13 3.86
N PRO A 142 14.78 12.19 4.53
CA PRO A 142 15.11 10.87 4.01
C PRO A 142 13.82 10.10 3.79
N PRO A 143 13.90 9.00 3.06
CA PRO A 143 12.70 8.22 2.84
C PRO A 143 12.06 7.76 4.20
N SER A 144 10.77 7.39 4.26
CA SER A 144 10.00 6.93 5.44
C SER A 144 8.75 5.96 5.33
N ALA A 145 8.42 5.28 4.24
CA ALA A 145 7.09 4.73 4.01
C ALA A 145 7.01 3.27 4.35
N VAL A 146 5.86 2.94 4.91
CA VAL A 146 5.51 1.61 5.34
C VAL A 146 4.11 1.32 4.82
N GLY A 147 4.00 0.23 4.06
CA GLY A 147 2.73 -0.34 3.64
C GLY A 147 2.18 -1.26 4.72
N PHE A 148 0.88 -1.18 4.95
CA PHE A 148 0.14 -2.10 5.80
C PHE A 148 -0.87 -2.81 4.91
N TRP A 149 -0.76 -4.14 4.85
CA TRP A 149 -1.56 -4.99 3.99
C TRP A 149 -2.32 -6.01 4.83
N ILE A 150 -3.65 -6.00 4.73
CA ILE A 150 -4.56 -6.82 5.53
C ILE A 150 -5.41 -7.66 4.58
N PRO A 151 -5.25 -9.00 4.53
CA PRO A 151 -6.14 -9.88 3.80
C PRO A 151 -7.51 -9.92 4.48
N LEU A 152 -8.56 -9.72 3.69
CA LEU A 152 -9.96 -9.95 4.10
C LEU A 152 -10.43 -11.36 3.74
N GLU A 153 -9.65 -12.06 2.93
CA GLU A 153 -9.90 -13.43 2.47
C GLU A 153 -8.60 -14.24 2.54
N LYS A 154 -8.73 -15.57 2.60
CA LYS A 154 -7.57 -16.47 2.65
C LYS A 154 -6.69 -16.28 1.42
N CYS A 155 -5.39 -16.09 1.63
CA CYS A 155 -4.41 -15.91 0.56
C CYS A 155 -3.55 -17.16 0.41
N THR A 156 -3.51 -17.71 -0.80
CA THR A 156 -2.84 -18.95 -1.18
C THR A 156 -1.96 -18.73 -2.41
N PRO A 157 -1.09 -19.68 -2.78
CA PRO A 157 -0.30 -19.57 -4.01
C PRO A 157 -1.19 -19.39 -5.25
N GLU A 158 -2.36 -20.02 -5.28
CA GLU A 158 -3.23 -20.08 -6.46
C GLU A 158 -4.12 -18.84 -6.65
N ASN A 159 -4.36 -18.08 -5.56
CA ASN A 159 -5.19 -16.87 -5.61
C ASN A 159 -4.41 -15.55 -5.46
N GLY A 160 -3.08 -15.61 -5.60
CA GLY A 160 -2.23 -14.42 -5.67
C GLY A 160 -1.77 -13.92 -4.31
N ALA A 161 -1.33 -14.80 -3.41
CA ALA A 161 -0.59 -14.40 -2.21
C ALA A 161 0.67 -13.55 -2.57
N LEU A 162 1.07 -12.68 -1.65
CA LEU A 162 2.27 -11.86 -1.81
C LEU A 162 3.53 -12.72 -1.75
N SER A 163 4.53 -12.38 -2.54
CA SER A 163 5.89 -12.88 -2.43
C SER A 163 6.85 -11.73 -2.20
N PHE A 164 7.77 -11.88 -1.25
CA PHE A 164 8.77 -10.87 -0.89
C PHE A 164 10.17 -11.37 -1.21
N LEU A 165 11.10 -10.48 -1.52
CA LEU A 165 12.52 -10.78 -1.55
C LEU A 165 13.17 -10.24 -0.26
N PRO A 166 13.39 -11.08 0.77
CA PRO A 166 13.85 -10.62 2.08
C PRO A 166 15.21 -9.90 1.99
N GLY A 167 15.31 -8.75 2.66
CA GLY A 167 16.54 -7.94 2.71
C GLY A 167 16.83 -7.13 1.45
N SER A 168 15.93 -7.16 0.45
CA SER A 168 16.10 -6.38 -0.77
C SER A 168 16.03 -4.88 -0.54
N HIS A 169 15.30 -4.41 0.49
CA HIS A 169 15.25 -2.99 0.86
C HIS A 169 16.61 -2.41 1.26
N LEU A 170 17.58 -3.24 1.64
CA LEU A 170 18.94 -2.83 2.01
C LEU A 170 19.94 -2.91 0.85
N LYS A 171 19.58 -3.59 -0.26
CA LYS A 171 20.53 -4.02 -1.29
C LYS A 171 20.12 -3.63 -2.70
N ALA A 172 18.82 -3.55 -2.96
CA ALA A 172 18.27 -3.21 -4.26
C ALA A 172 17.99 -1.70 -4.31
N PRO A 173 18.74 -0.94 -5.12
CA PRO A 173 18.46 0.47 -5.31
C PRO A 173 17.13 0.64 -6.04
N ILE A 174 16.48 1.75 -5.76
CA ILE A 174 15.22 2.11 -6.40
C ILE A 174 15.56 2.79 -7.70
N THR A 175 15.15 2.16 -8.80
CA THR A 175 15.68 2.51 -10.12
C THR A 175 14.87 3.58 -10.82
N LYS A 176 13.57 3.63 -10.53
CA LYS A 176 12.60 4.57 -11.08
C LYS A 176 11.47 4.81 -10.09
N ARG A 177 10.73 5.88 -10.31
CA ARG A 177 9.60 6.26 -9.47
C ARG A 177 8.44 6.85 -10.23
N PHE A 178 7.25 6.69 -9.69
CA PHE A 178 6.02 7.18 -10.32
C PHE A 178 5.68 8.60 -9.85
N VAL A 179 5.63 9.55 -10.78
CA VAL A 179 5.56 10.99 -10.50
C VAL A 179 4.46 11.69 -11.31
N ARG A 180 4.06 12.89 -10.87
CA ARG A 180 3.35 13.84 -11.75
C ARG A 180 4.30 14.38 -12.80
N MET A 181 3.86 14.42 -14.04
CA MET A 181 4.64 14.99 -15.13
C MET A 181 4.34 16.50 -15.28
N PRO A 182 5.33 17.34 -15.60
CA PRO A 182 5.12 18.78 -15.80
C PRO A 182 4.06 19.15 -16.85
N GLY A 183 3.80 18.26 -17.82
CA GLY A 183 2.79 18.43 -18.88
C GLY A 183 1.39 17.90 -18.53
N GLY A 184 1.15 17.49 -17.29
CA GLY A 184 -0.08 16.80 -16.88
C GLY A 184 0.05 15.28 -16.94
N GLY A 185 -0.84 14.58 -16.23
CA GLY A 185 -0.78 13.13 -16.08
C GLY A 185 0.34 12.66 -15.14
N THR A 186 0.68 11.40 -15.29
CA THR A 186 1.71 10.71 -14.50
C THR A 186 2.72 10.01 -15.42
N GLY A 187 3.85 9.60 -14.85
CA GLY A 187 4.86 8.84 -15.58
C GLY A 187 5.94 8.32 -14.64
N PHE A 188 6.95 7.65 -15.21
CA PHE A 188 8.09 7.16 -14.45
C PHE A 188 9.31 8.07 -14.65
N GLU A 189 9.84 8.61 -13.54
CA GLU A 189 11.14 9.28 -13.48
C GLU A 189 12.22 8.24 -13.16
N GLN A 190 13.25 8.13 -14.01
CA GLN A 190 14.41 7.27 -13.75
C GLN A 190 15.30 7.93 -12.69
N LEU A 191 15.66 7.17 -11.66
CA LEU A 191 16.52 7.63 -10.56
C LEU A 191 17.98 7.22 -10.75
N ILE A 192 18.21 6.15 -11.49
CA ILE A 192 19.54 5.69 -11.92
C ILE A 192 19.50 5.36 -13.41
N SER A 193 20.65 5.39 -14.07
CA SER A 193 20.76 4.98 -15.47
C SER A 193 20.37 3.50 -15.61
N PRO A 194 19.64 3.08 -16.66
CA PRO A 194 19.33 1.67 -16.90
C PRO A 194 20.57 0.77 -16.99
N GLU A 195 21.70 1.34 -17.39
CA GLU A 195 23.02 0.68 -17.45
C GLU A 195 23.59 0.37 -16.06
N ASP A 196 23.29 1.23 -15.08
CA ASP A 196 23.74 1.13 -13.69
C ASP A 196 22.76 0.34 -12.81
N ALA A 197 21.55 0.06 -13.33
CA ALA A 197 20.53 -0.67 -12.61
C ALA A 197 20.89 -2.17 -12.47
N PRO A 198 20.85 -2.73 -11.24
CA PRO A 198 21.07 -4.16 -11.08
C PRO A 198 20.01 -4.95 -11.84
N LYS A 199 20.45 -5.78 -12.79
CA LYS A 199 19.57 -6.49 -13.71
C LYS A 199 18.71 -7.56 -13.04
N ASN A 200 19.22 -8.17 -11.97
CA ASN A 200 18.50 -9.15 -11.17
C ASN A 200 18.93 -8.99 -9.71
N PRO A 201 18.00 -8.62 -8.80
CA PRO A 201 18.32 -8.60 -7.38
C PRO A 201 18.59 -10.03 -6.90
N GLU A 202 19.70 -10.22 -6.18
CA GLU A 202 20.08 -11.53 -5.65
C GLU A 202 19.11 -12.00 -4.56
N GLY A 203 18.87 -13.31 -4.50
CA GLY A 203 18.09 -13.95 -3.44
C GLY A 203 16.91 -14.76 -3.95
N LYS A 204 16.08 -15.24 -3.02
CA LYS A 204 14.90 -16.05 -3.32
C LYS A 204 13.65 -15.36 -2.80
N TYR A 205 12.64 -15.26 -3.65
CA TYR A 205 11.32 -14.82 -3.23
C TYR A 205 10.68 -15.83 -2.28
N VAL A 206 10.17 -15.34 -1.16
CA VAL A 206 9.43 -16.09 -0.15
C VAL A 206 7.95 -15.79 -0.31
N LEU A 207 7.15 -16.84 -0.53
CA LEU A 207 5.70 -16.74 -0.63
C LEU A 207 5.08 -16.62 0.77
N GLU A 208 4.29 -15.57 0.99
CA GLU A 208 3.64 -15.27 2.27
C GLU A 208 2.13 -15.53 2.18
N CYS A 209 1.75 -16.79 2.39
CA CYS A 209 0.34 -17.16 2.53
C CYS A 209 -0.23 -16.61 3.85
N CYS A 210 -1.43 -16.05 3.79
CA CYS A 210 -2.04 -15.35 4.92
C CYS A 210 -3.48 -15.80 5.15
N MET A 211 -3.93 -15.72 6.40
CA MET A 211 -5.34 -15.94 6.78
C MET A 211 -6.05 -14.59 6.91
N PRO A 212 -7.39 -14.52 6.71
CA PRO A 212 -8.14 -13.28 6.93
C PRO A 212 -7.85 -12.71 8.32
N GLY A 213 -7.56 -11.40 8.38
CA GLY A 213 -7.23 -10.70 9.62
C GLY A 213 -5.75 -10.72 10.01
N ASP A 214 -4.88 -11.43 9.28
CA ASP A 214 -3.43 -11.20 9.41
C ASP A 214 -3.08 -9.74 9.05
N LEU A 215 -1.93 -9.24 9.51
CA LEU A 215 -1.36 -7.98 9.04
C LEU A 215 0.04 -8.24 8.47
N VAL A 216 0.30 -7.79 7.24
CA VAL A 216 1.65 -7.77 6.65
C VAL A 216 2.12 -6.32 6.58
N ILE A 217 3.20 -6.04 7.29
CA ILE A 217 3.90 -4.75 7.29
C ILE A 217 4.99 -4.83 6.22
N ILE A 218 5.08 -3.81 5.37
CA ILE A 218 5.89 -3.80 4.15
C ILE A 218 6.76 -2.54 4.15
N HIS A 219 8.08 -2.69 4.18
CA HIS A 219 9.02 -1.58 4.00
C HIS A 219 8.90 -1.01 2.58
N GLY A 220 8.90 0.32 2.40
CA GLY A 220 8.69 0.96 1.10
C GLY A 220 9.62 0.51 -0.04
N SER A 221 10.85 0.11 0.29
CA SER A 221 11.87 -0.38 -0.65
C SER A 221 11.96 -1.90 -0.79
N VAL A 222 11.18 -2.70 -0.05
CA VAL A 222 11.27 -4.16 -0.18
C VAL A 222 10.62 -4.60 -1.50
N LEU A 223 11.34 -5.38 -2.29
CA LEU A 223 10.81 -5.94 -3.52
C LEU A 223 9.77 -7.00 -3.19
N HIS A 224 8.58 -6.82 -3.74
CA HIS A 224 7.45 -7.71 -3.54
C HIS A 224 6.59 -7.79 -4.81
N LYS A 225 5.84 -8.89 -4.95
CA LYS A 225 4.94 -9.13 -6.07
C LYS A 225 3.76 -10.01 -5.68
N SER A 226 2.69 -9.97 -6.47
CA SER A 226 1.59 -10.93 -6.42
C SER A 226 1.38 -11.52 -7.81
N GLU A 227 1.27 -12.84 -7.89
CA GLU A 227 0.94 -13.52 -9.15
C GLU A 227 -0.55 -13.35 -9.49
N ARG A 228 -0.89 -13.53 -10.78
CA ARG A 228 -2.29 -13.51 -11.23
C ARG A 228 -3.10 -14.59 -10.51
N ASN A 229 -4.25 -14.22 -9.97
CA ASN A 229 -5.20 -15.18 -9.41
C ASN A 229 -5.81 -16.05 -10.52
N THR A 230 -5.56 -17.36 -10.47
CA THR A 230 -6.11 -18.36 -11.40
C THR A 230 -7.15 -19.27 -10.74
N SER A 231 -7.48 -19.01 -9.48
CA SER A 231 -8.44 -19.78 -8.69
C SER A 231 -9.88 -19.27 -8.90
N PRO A 232 -10.90 -20.02 -8.45
CA PRO A 232 -12.28 -19.52 -8.44
C PRO A 232 -12.58 -18.56 -7.27
N ASN A 233 -11.64 -18.35 -6.35
CA ASN A 233 -11.84 -17.55 -5.15
C ASN A 233 -11.26 -16.14 -5.33
N THR A 234 -11.97 -15.13 -4.84
CA THR A 234 -11.42 -13.77 -4.72
C THR A 234 -10.30 -13.69 -3.67
N ARG A 235 -9.61 -12.55 -3.63
CA ARG A 235 -8.56 -12.26 -2.67
C ARG A 235 -8.60 -10.81 -2.21
N PHE A 236 -9.73 -10.39 -1.66
CA PHE A 236 -9.89 -9.04 -1.13
C PHE A 236 -8.85 -8.76 -0.04
N ALA A 237 -8.24 -7.59 -0.12
CA ALA A 237 -7.32 -7.09 0.87
C ALA A 237 -7.48 -5.58 1.01
N TYR A 238 -7.29 -5.09 2.22
CA TYR A 238 -7.23 -3.68 2.52
C TYR A 238 -5.77 -3.24 2.68
N THR A 239 -5.43 -2.10 2.11
CA THR A 239 -4.07 -1.56 2.16
C THR A 239 -4.08 -0.07 2.41
N PHE A 240 -3.16 0.38 3.25
CA PHE A 240 -2.83 1.80 3.40
C PHE A 240 -1.31 1.96 3.56
N HIS A 241 -0.83 3.16 3.29
CA HIS A 241 0.58 3.50 3.47
C HIS A 241 0.69 4.63 4.46
N MET A 242 1.78 4.61 5.21
CA MET A 242 2.15 5.68 6.10
C MET A 242 3.49 6.25 5.68
N ILE A 243 3.72 7.51 6.03
CA ILE A 243 4.98 8.22 5.87
C ILE A 243 5.27 8.99 7.16
N GLU A 244 6.54 9.28 7.41
CA GLU A 244 6.92 10.23 8.44
C GLU A 244 6.52 11.65 8.03
N SER A 245 6.18 12.45 9.02
CA SER A 245 5.75 13.84 8.83
C SER A 245 6.89 14.83 9.13
N PRO A 246 6.80 16.09 8.66
CA PRO A 246 7.76 17.13 9.03
C PRO A 246 7.92 17.26 10.56
N PRO A 247 9.14 17.55 11.07
CA PRO A 247 10.37 17.87 10.33
C PRO A 247 11.20 16.64 9.92
N HIS A 248 10.73 15.42 10.20
CA HIS A 248 11.53 14.20 10.02
C HIS A 248 11.61 13.72 8.58
N ALA A 249 10.67 14.12 7.74
CA ALA A 249 10.59 13.77 6.34
C ALA A 249 9.93 14.90 5.54
N GLU A 250 10.49 15.22 4.38
CA GLU A 250 9.86 16.09 3.38
C GLU A 250 9.12 15.25 2.35
N TYR A 251 7.83 15.53 2.11
CA TYR A 251 7.04 14.85 1.08
C TYR A 251 7.29 15.48 -0.30
N ASP A 252 7.87 14.71 -1.24
CA ASP A 252 8.29 15.24 -2.54
C ASP A 252 7.09 15.75 -3.36
N ALA A 253 7.19 16.99 -3.85
CA ALA A 253 6.18 17.65 -4.68
C ALA A 253 5.96 16.95 -6.05
N LYS A 254 6.87 16.05 -6.46
CA LYS A 254 6.73 15.22 -7.66
C LYS A 254 5.88 13.98 -7.42
N ASN A 255 5.58 13.59 -6.17
CA ASN A 255 4.72 12.44 -5.90
C ASN A 255 3.36 12.61 -6.60
N TRP A 256 2.86 11.53 -7.22
CA TRP A 256 1.58 11.59 -7.94
C TRP A 256 0.42 11.98 -7.01
N LEU A 257 0.44 11.47 -5.78
CA LEU A 257 -0.47 11.86 -4.72
C LEU A 257 0.07 13.14 -4.09
N GLN A 258 -0.79 14.15 -3.93
CA GLN A 258 -0.43 15.39 -3.24
C GLN A 258 -1.57 15.73 -2.26
N PRO A 259 -1.27 15.96 -0.97
CA PRO A 259 -2.27 16.48 -0.04
C PRO A 259 -2.63 17.93 -0.44
N THR A 260 -3.83 18.37 -0.07
CA THR A 260 -4.24 19.78 -0.22
C THR A 260 -4.30 20.45 1.15
N PRO A 261 -4.26 21.80 1.23
CA PRO A 261 -4.52 22.49 2.49
C PRO A 261 -5.86 22.10 3.13
N GLU A 262 -6.87 21.81 2.30
CA GLU A 262 -8.21 21.41 2.74
C GLU A 262 -8.28 19.95 3.18
N THR A 263 -7.45 19.08 2.60
CA THR A 263 -7.38 17.64 2.87
C THR A 263 -5.92 17.21 3.09
N PRO A 264 -5.32 17.56 4.24
CA PRO A 264 -3.98 17.10 4.60
C PRO A 264 -3.99 15.58 4.88
N PHE A 265 -2.83 14.93 4.85
CA PHE A 265 -2.77 13.54 5.30
C PHE A 265 -3.14 13.43 6.79
N PRO A 266 -4.02 12.49 7.16
CA PRO A 266 -4.36 12.29 8.56
C PRO A 266 -3.18 11.69 9.32
N HIS A 267 -3.05 12.07 10.59
CA HIS A 267 -2.06 11.49 11.49
C HIS A 267 -2.63 10.25 12.17
N ILE A 268 -1.88 9.15 12.16
CA ILE A 268 -2.25 7.94 12.92
C ILE A 268 -1.84 8.03 14.40
N LEU A 269 -0.79 8.80 14.70
CA LEU A 269 -0.35 9.09 16.06
C LEU A 269 -0.67 10.54 16.41
N ASP A 270 -1.25 10.76 17.59
CA ASP A 270 -1.54 12.12 18.10
C ASP A 270 -0.28 12.93 18.40
N ALA A 271 0.84 12.24 18.66
CA ALA A 271 2.14 12.85 18.91
C ALA A 271 3.24 12.03 18.21
N PRO A 272 4.30 12.67 17.69
CA PRO A 272 5.45 11.98 17.13
C PRO A 272 6.13 11.05 18.14
N ASN A 273 6.80 10.00 17.65
CA ASN A 273 7.59 9.12 18.51
C ASN A 273 8.72 9.90 19.19
N PRO A 274 8.85 9.84 20.54
CA PRO A 274 9.88 10.59 21.27
C PRO A 274 11.29 10.01 21.09
N THR A 275 11.39 8.76 20.61
CA THR A 275 12.66 8.10 20.33
C THR A 275 12.57 7.48 18.94
N VAL A 276 13.50 7.89 18.10
CA VAL A 276 13.59 7.55 16.69
C VAL A 276 14.89 6.79 16.48
N VAL A 277 14.86 5.65 15.79
CA VAL A 277 16.06 4.89 15.46
C VAL A 277 16.43 5.22 14.02
N SER A 278 17.58 5.89 13.82
CA SER A 278 18.17 6.01 12.49
C SER A 278 18.53 4.60 12.02
N VAL A 279 17.88 4.12 10.96
CA VAL A 279 18.32 2.91 10.27
C VAL A 279 19.42 3.38 9.31
N GLY A 280 20.64 2.93 9.58
CA GLY A 280 21.85 3.44 8.92
C GLY A 280 21.79 3.37 7.39
N VAL A 281 22.45 4.35 6.77
CA VAL A 281 22.78 4.45 5.35
C VAL A 281 23.70 3.31 4.92
#